data_AF-A0A3C0ES79-F1
#
_entry.id   AF-A0A3C0ES79-F1
#
_cell.length_a   1.000
_cell.length_b   1.000
_cell.length_c   1.000
_cell.angle_alpha   90.00
_cell.angle_beta   90.00
_cell.angle_gamma   90.00
#
_symmetry.space_group_name_H-M   'P 1'
#
loop_
_entity.id
_entity.type
_entity.pdbx_description
1 polymer ?
#
loop_
_entity_poly.entity_id
_entity_poly.type
_entity_poly.pdbx_seq_one_letter_code
_entity_poly.pdbx_strand_id
1 'polypeptide(L)'
;MRSPTKTFLKKAVHHNKAASKAGMLERLFTLWFNGFVYNQIWEDPRVDATAMALDEKSRILAISSGGCNILNYLSHKPEKIVAVDLNICHMSLTRLKLAGIKHLPSYEDFYTFFGHGDVRQNVQMYYDHLRPNLDDTTKQYWESRRWISKRVGSKRIHYFAKGIYDYSKLGQFIRFVHLLAKVTRRDPQ
;
A
#
# COMPACT_ATOMS: atom_id res chain seq x y z
N MET A 1 17.54 8.43 -10.04
CA MET A 1 17.54 6.96 -9.88
C MET A 1 16.20 6.36 -10.31
N ARG A 2 16.20 5.27 -11.08
CA ARG A 2 14.99 4.48 -11.38
C ARG A 2 14.52 3.80 -10.08
N SER A 3 13.22 3.82 -9.78
CA SER A 3 12.67 3.14 -8.59
C SER A 3 13.00 1.63 -8.65
N PRO A 4 13.50 1.00 -7.57
CA PRO A 4 13.78 -0.44 -7.53
C PRO A 4 12.61 -1.31 -8.00
N THR A 5 11.38 -0.91 -7.65
CA THR A 5 10.13 -1.56 -8.12
C THR A 5 10.03 -1.62 -9.64
N LYS A 6 10.43 -0.57 -10.36
CA LYS A 6 10.41 -0.59 -11.83
C LYS A 6 11.39 -1.61 -12.40
N THR A 7 12.54 -1.80 -11.75
CA THR A 7 13.56 -2.78 -12.18
C THR A 7 13.10 -4.21 -11.91
N PHE A 8 12.60 -4.50 -10.70
CA PHE A 8 12.11 -5.84 -10.35
C PHE A 8 10.85 -6.23 -11.13
N LEU A 9 9.87 -5.33 -11.28
CA LEU A 9 8.68 -5.58 -12.10
C LEU A 9 9.04 -5.82 -13.57
N LYS A 10 9.97 -5.03 -14.14
CA LYS A 10 10.41 -5.25 -15.52
C LYS A 10 11.01 -6.64 -15.70
N LYS A 11 11.88 -7.08 -14.77
CA LYS A 11 12.49 -8.41 -14.82
C LYS A 11 11.46 -9.54 -14.64
N ALA A 12 10.46 -9.35 -13.79
CA ALA A 12 9.48 -10.37 -13.46
C ALA A 12 8.36 -10.50 -14.51
N VAL A 13 8.00 -9.41 -15.18
CA VAL A 13 6.78 -9.32 -16.01
C VAL A 13 7.07 -9.18 -17.50
N HIS A 14 8.17 -8.53 -17.91
CA HIS A 14 8.37 -8.20 -19.33
C HIS A 14 9.08 -9.35 -20.05
N HIS A 15 8.30 -10.33 -20.50
CA HIS A 15 8.80 -11.48 -21.26
C HIS A 15 8.61 -11.31 -22.78
N ASN A 16 7.78 -10.35 -23.21
CA ASN A 16 7.41 -10.15 -24.61
C ASN A 16 7.89 -8.81 -25.21
N LYS A 17 8.08 -8.78 -26.54
CA LYS A 17 8.40 -7.55 -27.29
C LYS A 17 7.32 -6.48 -27.06
N ALA A 18 7.73 -5.23 -26.92
CA ALA A 18 6.85 -4.11 -26.57
C ALA A 18 5.65 -3.90 -27.49
N ALA A 19 5.83 -4.20 -28.78
CA ALA A 19 4.82 -4.01 -29.82
C ALA A 19 3.82 -5.18 -29.93
N SER A 20 3.98 -6.27 -29.18
CA SER A 20 3.00 -7.36 -29.18
C SER A 20 1.83 -7.05 -28.25
N LYS A 21 0.65 -7.64 -28.52
CA LYS A 21 -0.52 -7.52 -27.63
C LYS A 21 -0.18 -7.93 -26.19
N ALA A 22 0.57 -9.02 -26.03
CA ALA A 22 1.07 -9.48 -24.73
C ALA A 22 2.03 -8.48 -24.07
N GLY A 23 2.99 -7.92 -24.82
CA GLY A 23 3.92 -6.92 -24.30
C GLY A 23 3.26 -5.59 -23.92
N MET A 24 2.17 -5.20 -24.60
CA MET A 24 1.36 -4.05 -24.21
C MET A 24 0.61 -4.32 -22.90
N LEU A 25 0.00 -5.50 -22.75
CA LEU A 25 -0.68 -5.90 -21.51
C LEU A 25 0.29 -5.97 -20.32
N GLU A 26 1.50 -6.52 -20.50
CA GLU A 26 2.55 -6.54 -19.47
C GLU A 26 2.96 -5.13 -18.99
N ARG A 27 3.00 -4.17 -19.91
CA ARG A 27 3.29 -2.76 -19.60
C ARG A 27 2.12 -2.09 -18.90
N LEU A 28 0.89 -2.37 -19.32
CA LEU A 28 -0.32 -1.90 -18.65
C LEU A 28 -0.40 -2.45 -17.22
N PHE A 29 -0.10 -3.74 -17.05
CA PHE A 29 0.03 -4.40 -15.75
C PHE A 29 1.09 -3.72 -14.88
N THR A 30 2.29 -3.47 -15.41
CA THR A 30 3.35 -2.78 -14.67
C THR A 30 2.94 -1.36 -14.24
N LEU A 31 2.17 -0.65 -15.07
CA LEU A 31 1.62 0.66 -14.74
C LEU A 31 0.56 0.58 -13.63
N TRP A 32 -0.24 -0.48 -13.64
CA TRP A 32 -1.23 -0.76 -12.61
C TRP A 32 -0.58 -1.04 -11.25
N PHE A 33 0.50 -1.84 -11.23
CA PHE A 33 1.24 -2.22 -10.02
C PHE A 33 2.15 -1.13 -9.44
N ASN A 34 2.25 0.04 -10.07
CA ASN A 34 3.10 1.15 -9.61
C ASN A 34 2.36 2.15 -8.69
N GLY A 35 1.40 1.66 -7.89
CA GLY A 35 0.57 2.43 -6.94
C GLY A 35 -0.10 1.51 -5.91
N PHE A 36 -1.04 2.00 -5.10
CA PHE A 36 -1.86 1.14 -4.24
C PHE A 36 -2.79 0.30 -5.11
N VAL A 37 -2.47 -0.98 -5.31
CA VAL A 37 -3.39 -1.89 -6.01
C VAL A 37 -4.57 -2.17 -5.09
N TYR A 38 -4.25 -2.49 -3.83
CA TYR A 38 -5.17 -2.63 -2.70
C TYR A 38 -4.58 -1.88 -1.50
N ASN A 39 -5.45 -1.45 -0.59
CA ASN A 39 -5.14 -0.68 0.62
C ASN A 39 -5.55 -1.43 1.90
N GLN A 40 -6.50 -2.35 1.77
CA GLN A 40 -6.90 -3.36 2.74
C GLN A 40 -6.99 -4.72 2.04
N ILE A 41 -6.84 -5.76 2.83
CA ILE A 41 -7.00 -7.16 2.45
C ILE A 41 -8.37 -7.64 2.94
N TRP A 42 -8.91 -8.69 2.32
CA TRP A 42 -10.26 -9.21 2.59
C TRP A 42 -10.24 -10.52 3.38
N GLU A 43 -9.08 -11.16 3.47
CA GLU A 43 -8.83 -12.42 4.16
C GLU A 43 -9.12 -12.31 5.67
N ASP A 44 -9.73 -13.35 6.26
CA ASP A 44 -9.93 -13.43 7.71
C ASP A 44 -8.65 -13.94 8.39
N PRO A 45 -7.92 -13.10 9.12
CA PRO A 45 -6.65 -13.49 9.71
C PRO A 45 -6.78 -14.57 10.78
N ARG A 46 -7.97 -14.77 11.36
CA ARG A 46 -8.20 -15.81 12.39
C ARG A 46 -8.30 -17.18 11.75
N VAL A 47 -8.95 -17.26 10.59
CA VAL A 47 -9.02 -18.50 9.80
C VAL A 47 -7.62 -18.88 9.31
N ASP A 48 -6.88 -17.90 8.80
CA ASP A 48 -5.48 -18.08 8.37
C ASP A 48 -4.60 -18.58 9.51
N ALA A 49 -4.66 -17.92 10.68
CA ALA A 49 -3.88 -18.30 11.85
C ALA A 49 -4.23 -19.71 12.36
N THR A 50 -5.51 -20.08 12.34
CA THR A 50 -5.98 -21.41 12.74
C THR A 50 -5.49 -22.47 11.76
N ALA A 51 -5.66 -22.23 10.46
CA ALA A 51 -5.27 -23.17 9.42
C ALA A 51 -3.75 -23.41 9.38
N MET A 52 -2.94 -22.38 9.65
CA MET A 52 -1.49 -22.50 9.74
C MET A 52 -0.99 -22.97 11.11
N ALA A 53 -1.87 -23.10 12.11
CA ALA A 53 -1.53 -23.36 13.50
C ALA A 53 -0.43 -22.41 14.03
N LEU A 54 -0.61 -21.09 13.82
CA LEU A 54 0.39 -20.10 14.16
C LEU A 54 0.68 -20.05 15.67
N ASP A 55 1.97 -20.15 15.99
CA ASP A 55 2.51 -20.14 17.34
C ASP A 55 3.85 -19.38 17.41
N GLU A 56 4.46 -19.37 18.60
CA GLU A 56 5.73 -18.67 18.84
C GLU A 56 6.93 -19.29 18.10
N LYS A 57 6.83 -20.53 17.63
CA LYS A 57 7.87 -21.24 16.85
C LYS A 57 7.72 -21.02 15.34
N SER A 58 6.65 -20.37 14.92
CA SER A 58 6.30 -20.21 13.52
C SER A 58 7.25 -19.25 12.80
N ARG A 59 7.64 -19.61 11.58
CA ARG A 59 8.47 -18.80 10.68
C ARG A 59 7.72 -18.59 9.37
N ILE A 60 7.25 -17.38 9.15
CA ILE A 60 6.26 -17.05 8.11
C ILE A 60 6.94 -16.31 6.95
N LEU A 61 6.69 -16.74 5.72
CA LEU A 61 6.95 -15.95 4.51
C LEU A 61 5.62 -15.43 3.98
N ALA A 62 5.45 -14.11 3.93
CA ALA A 62 4.19 -13.50 3.52
C ALA A 62 4.41 -12.44 2.45
N ILE A 63 3.50 -12.39 1.49
CA ILE A 63 3.40 -11.24 0.59
C ILE A 63 2.82 -10.08 1.40
N SER A 64 3.51 -8.95 1.38
CA SER A 64 3.21 -7.81 2.23
C SER A 64 1.79 -7.30 2.05
N SER A 65 1.35 -7.07 0.81
CA SER A 65 -0.01 -6.63 0.47
C SER A 65 -0.50 -5.44 1.31
N GLY A 66 0.39 -4.49 1.61
CA GLY A 66 0.08 -3.32 2.45
C GLY A 66 0.00 -3.61 3.96
N GLY A 67 0.31 -4.84 4.39
CA GLY A 67 0.80 -5.17 5.72
C GLY A 67 -0.22 -5.71 6.71
N CYS A 68 -1.51 -5.74 6.40
CA CYS A 68 -2.49 -6.07 7.44
C CYS A 68 -2.36 -7.51 7.93
N ASN A 69 -2.09 -8.50 7.06
CA ASN A 69 -1.85 -9.89 7.50
C ASN A 69 -0.59 -10.00 8.35
N ILE A 70 0.47 -9.30 7.98
CA ILE A 70 1.71 -9.26 8.78
C ILE A 70 1.40 -8.75 10.19
N LEU A 71 0.65 -7.66 10.31
CA LEU A 71 0.27 -7.09 11.60
C LEU A 71 -0.59 -8.07 12.43
N ASN A 72 -1.53 -8.77 11.79
CA ASN A 72 -2.34 -9.77 12.49
C ASN A 72 -1.48 -10.94 12.98
N TYR A 73 -0.61 -11.49 12.12
CA TYR A 73 0.25 -12.61 12.48
C TYR A 73 1.22 -12.25 13.62
N LEU A 74 1.68 -11.00 13.71
CA LEU A 74 2.50 -10.55 14.85
C LEU A 74 1.79 -10.69 16.21
N SER A 75 0.45 -10.68 16.24
CA SER A 75 -0.32 -10.89 17.47
C SER A 75 -0.15 -12.30 18.05
N HIS A 76 0.27 -13.26 17.22
CA HIS A 76 0.59 -14.64 17.63
C HIS A 76 2.05 -14.81 18.05
N LYS A 77 2.84 -13.72 18.07
CA LYS A 77 4.26 -13.70 18.46
C LYS A 77 5.16 -14.74 17.75
N PRO A 78 5.05 -14.94 16.42
CA PRO A 78 5.88 -15.91 15.71
C PRO A 78 7.36 -15.55 15.83
N GLU A 79 8.23 -16.56 15.78
CA GLU A 79 9.69 -16.42 15.80
C GLU A 79 10.16 -15.40 14.74
N LYS A 80 9.59 -15.49 13.52
CA LYS A 80 10.00 -14.63 12.42
C LYS A 80 8.92 -14.48 11.36
N ILE A 81 8.77 -13.26 10.84
CA ILE A 81 8.02 -12.99 9.61
C ILE A 81 8.96 -12.35 8.58
N VAL A 82 9.03 -12.94 7.39
CA VAL A 82 9.68 -12.37 6.21
C VAL A 82 8.59 -11.83 5.29
N ALA A 83 8.49 -10.50 5.23
CA ALA A 83 7.56 -9.81 4.36
C ALA A 83 8.22 -9.49 3.01
N VAL A 84 7.59 -9.90 1.91
CA VAL A 84 8.08 -9.63 0.54
C VAL A 84 7.03 -8.93 -0.30
N ASP A 85 7.43 -7.99 -1.16
CA ASP A 85 6.52 -7.37 -2.12
C ASP A 85 7.31 -6.81 -3.29
N LEU A 86 6.75 -6.91 -4.50
CA LEU A 86 7.32 -6.29 -5.70
C LEU A 86 7.05 -4.77 -5.72
N ASN A 87 5.99 -4.35 -5.04
CA ASN A 87 5.51 -2.98 -4.99
C ASN A 87 6.02 -2.25 -3.74
N ILE A 88 6.90 -1.27 -3.97
CA ILE A 88 7.42 -0.39 -2.92
C ILE A 88 6.32 0.35 -2.16
N CYS A 89 5.16 0.60 -2.79
CA CYS A 89 4.02 1.23 -2.13
C CYS A 89 3.52 0.37 -0.96
N HIS A 90 3.30 -0.93 -1.20
CA HIS A 90 2.85 -1.86 -0.19
C HIS A 90 3.89 -2.02 0.91
N MET A 91 5.16 -2.19 0.55
CA MET A 91 6.23 -2.31 1.53
C MET A 91 6.39 -1.04 2.39
N SER A 92 6.25 0.15 1.79
CA SER A 92 6.31 1.43 2.52
C SER A 92 5.10 1.63 3.43
N LEU A 93 3.93 1.12 3.07
CA LEU A 93 2.73 1.12 3.92
C LEU A 93 2.86 0.15 5.09
N THR A 94 3.37 -1.06 4.85
CA THR A 94 3.63 -2.04 5.91
C THR A 94 4.60 -1.48 6.93
N ARG A 95 5.71 -0.88 6.50
CA ARG A 95 6.66 -0.24 7.41
C ARG A 95 6.05 0.93 8.18
N LEU A 96 5.21 1.73 7.52
CA LEU A 96 4.50 2.82 8.18
C LEU A 96 3.53 2.31 9.25
N LYS A 97 2.77 1.24 8.97
CA LYS A 97 1.87 0.59 9.94
C LYS A 97 2.63 -0.01 11.13
N LEU A 98 3.77 -0.66 10.87
CA LEU A 98 4.64 -1.18 11.93
C LEU A 98 5.19 -0.07 12.84
N ALA A 99 5.61 1.06 12.25
CA ALA A 99 6.00 2.24 13.03
C ALA A 99 4.80 2.81 13.80
N GLY A 100 3.61 2.81 13.17
CA GLY A 100 2.34 3.22 13.78
C GLY A 100 2.04 2.50 15.08
N ILE A 101 2.03 1.16 15.05
CA ILE A 101 1.76 0.34 16.24
C ILE A 101 2.75 0.63 17.38
N LYS A 102 4.01 0.96 17.05
CA LYS A 102 5.08 1.12 18.04
C LYS A 102 5.18 2.53 18.62
N HIS A 103 4.84 3.55 17.84
CA HIS A 103 5.24 4.92 18.13
C HIS A 103 4.09 5.93 18.15
N LEU A 104 2.88 5.57 17.68
CA LEU A 104 1.73 6.44 17.89
C LEU A 104 1.34 6.44 19.38
N PRO A 105 0.90 7.59 19.93
CA PRO A 105 0.68 7.72 21.37
C PRO A 105 -0.42 6.80 21.91
N SER A 106 -1.43 6.51 21.09
CA SER A 106 -2.58 5.70 21.50
C SER A 106 -3.13 4.85 20.36
N TYR A 107 -3.98 3.89 20.73
CA TYR A 107 -4.80 3.14 19.78
C TYR A 107 -5.69 4.06 18.93
N GLU A 108 -6.28 5.09 19.53
CA GLU A 108 -7.14 6.04 18.82
C GLU A 108 -6.36 6.83 17.78
N ASP A 109 -5.11 7.20 18.05
CA ASP A 109 -4.24 7.84 17.05
C ASP A 109 -3.89 6.87 15.92
N PHE A 110 -3.64 5.60 16.24
CA PHE A 110 -3.44 4.56 15.23
C PHE A 110 -4.69 4.38 14.36
N TYR A 111 -5.87 4.31 14.97
CA TYR A 111 -7.13 4.16 14.25
C TYR A 111 -7.48 5.43 13.45
N THR A 112 -7.18 6.61 13.96
CA THR A 112 -7.33 7.88 13.23
C THR A 112 -6.41 7.93 12.01
N PHE A 113 -5.16 7.49 12.18
CA PHE A 113 -4.18 7.51 11.11
C PHE A 113 -4.50 6.48 10.02
N PHE A 114 -4.78 5.23 10.40
CA PHE A 114 -4.95 4.14 9.45
C PHE A 114 -6.41 3.75 9.21
N GLY A 115 -7.25 3.71 10.23
CA GLY A 115 -8.68 3.37 10.12
C GLY A 115 -9.45 4.43 9.35
N HIS A 116 -9.46 5.67 9.82
CA HIS A 116 -10.07 6.81 9.10
C HIS A 116 -9.24 7.21 7.88
N GLY A 117 -7.97 7.55 8.09
CA GLY A 117 -7.04 7.81 6.98
C GLY A 117 -7.38 9.02 6.11
N ASP A 118 -8.18 9.95 6.62
CA ASP A 118 -8.65 11.17 5.96
C ASP A 118 -8.62 12.41 6.87
N VAL A 119 -7.86 12.36 7.96
CA VAL A 119 -7.77 13.41 8.98
C VAL A 119 -6.54 14.29 8.76
N ARG A 120 -6.71 15.62 8.75
CA ARG A 120 -5.61 16.57 8.44
C ARG A 120 -4.43 16.45 9.41
N GLN A 121 -4.71 16.18 10.68
CA GLN A 121 -3.76 16.01 11.76
C GLN A 121 -2.81 14.83 11.53
N ASN A 122 -3.18 13.85 10.70
CA ASN A 122 -2.33 12.70 10.35
C ASN A 122 -0.98 13.15 9.75
N VAL A 123 -0.94 14.27 9.02
CA VAL A 123 0.33 14.78 8.47
C VAL A 123 1.28 15.20 9.60
N GLN A 124 0.76 15.85 10.64
CA GLN A 124 1.56 16.26 11.79
C GLN A 124 1.99 15.04 12.62
N MET A 125 1.06 14.11 12.90
CA MET A 125 1.37 12.84 13.57
C MET A 125 2.46 12.04 12.86
N TYR A 126 2.48 12.06 11.52
CA TYR A 126 3.57 11.45 10.76
C TYR A 126 4.91 12.09 11.08
N TYR A 127 5.00 13.41 11.07
CA TYR A 127 6.28 14.10 11.28
C TYR A 127 6.80 13.94 12.71
N ASP A 128 5.89 13.95 13.69
CA ASP A 128 6.26 13.91 15.11
C ASP A 128 6.57 12.50 15.59
N HIS A 129 5.74 11.51 15.22
CA HIS A 129 5.81 10.16 15.81
C HIS A 129 6.37 9.10 14.87
N LEU A 130 6.09 9.20 13.56
CA LEU A 130 6.41 8.13 12.62
C LEU A 130 7.75 8.35 11.92
N ARG A 131 7.95 9.53 11.33
CA ARG A 131 9.11 9.87 10.50
C ARG A 131 10.45 9.60 11.17
N PRO A 132 10.68 9.91 12.46
CA PRO A 132 11.96 9.63 13.12
C PRO A 132 12.32 8.13 13.15
N ASN A 133 11.30 7.26 13.13
CA ASN A 133 11.41 5.83 13.30
C ASN A 133 11.37 5.05 11.96
N LEU A 134 11.43 5.77 10.83
CA LEU A 134 11.38 5.17 9.49
C LEU A 134 12.74 5.19 8.80
N ASP A 135 13.01 4.12 8.05
CA ASP A 135 14.17 4.06 7.16
C ASP A 135 14.06 5.06 6.01
N ASP A 136 15.20 5.38 5.40
CA ASP A 136 15.29 6.39 4.34
C ASP A 136 14.45 6.06 3.11
N THR A 137 14.32 4.78 2.76
CA THR A 137 13.51 4.36 1.61
C THR A 137 12.05 4.65 1.86
N THR A 138 11.56 4.32 3.06
CA THR A 138 10.15 4.57 3.45
C THR A 138 9.87 6.07 3.57
N LYS A 139 10.78 6.85 4.18
CA LYS A 139 10.67 8.32 4.23
C LYS A 139 10.62 8.91 2.82
N GLN A 140 11.55 8.54 1.95
CA GLN A 140 11.59 9.02 0.57
C GLN A 140 10.30 8.69 -0.19
N TYR A 141 9.71 7.51 0.04
CA TYR A 141 8.43 7.15 -0.57
C TYR A 141 7.30 8.08 -0.13
N TRP A 142 7.09 8.26 1.18
CA TRP A 142 5.98 9.07 1.70
C TRP A 142 6.16 10.57 1.46
N GLU A 143 7.41 11.03 1.43
CA GLU A 143 7.74 12.43 1.22
C GLU A 143 7.91 12.84 -0.25
N SER A 144 7.94 11.89 -1.19
CA SER A 144 8.00 12.24 -2.60
C SER A 144 6.63 12.61 -3.17
N ARG A 145 6.65 13.41 -4.24
CA ARG A 145 5.46 13.87 -4.97
C ARG A 145 5.12 12.89 -6.10
N ARG A 146 3.84 12.80 -6.47
CA ARG A 146 3.39 11.98 -7.61
C ARG A 146 4.10 12.42 -8.89
N TRP A 147 4.59 11.47 -9.69
CA TRP A 147 5.40 11.75 -10.89
C TRP A 147 4.70 12.68 -11.90
N ILE A 148 3.38 12.57 -12.03
CA ILE A 148 2.55 13.41 -12.91
C ILE A 148 2.42 14.86 -12.39
N SER A 149 2.66 15.09 -11.10
CA SER A 149 2.48 16.41 -10.46
C SER A 149 3.71 16.78 -9.63
N LYS A 150 4.92 16.58 -10.18
CA LYS A 150 6.16 16.91 -9.46
C LYS A 150 6.29 18.40 -9.11
N ARG A 151 5.65 19.29 -9.87
CA ARG A 151 5.70 20.75 -9.66
C ARG A 151 4.55 21.31 -8.80
N VAL A 152 3.42 20.60 -8.66
CA VAL A 152 2.19 21.13 -8.04
C VAL A 152 1.59 20.19 -6.98
N GLY A 153 1.98 18.91 -6.95
CA GLY A 153 1.31 17.89 -6.14
C GLY A 153 1.85 17.83 -4.72
N SER A 154 0.95 17.56 -3.75
CA SER A 154 1.35 17.32 -2.36
C SER A 154 2.20 16.05 -2.22
N LYS A 155 3.00 15.98 -1.14
CA LYS A 155 3.71 14.76 -0.74
C LYS A 155 2.71 13.62 -0.53
N ARG A 156 3.09 12.35 -0.79
CA ARG A 156 2.18 11.19 -0.63
C ARG A 156 1.62 11.07 0.78
N ILE A 157 2.35 11.51 1.81
CA ILE A 157 1.83 11.49 3.17
C ILE A 157 0.51 12.25 3.35
N HIS A 158 0.25 13.26 2.52
CA HIS A 158 -1.02 14.01 2.54
C HIS A 158 -2.22 13.19 2.08
N TYR A 159 -2.02 11.98 1.54
CA TYR A 159 -3.12 11.07 1.27
C TYR A 159 -3.88 10.73 2.55
N PHE A 160 -3.19 10.58 3.68
CA PHE A 160 -3.80 10.35 4.99
C PHE A 160 -4.58 11.54 5.55
N ALA A 161 -4.48 12.72 4.92
CA ALA A 161 -5.28 13.90 5.24
C ALA A 161 -6.45 14.13 4.27
N LYS A 162 -6.56 13.29 3.23
CA LYS A 162 -7.52 13.46 2.13
C LYS A 162 -8.30 12.19 1.80
N GLY A 163 -8.10 11.11 2.56
CA GLY A 163 -8.65 9.79 2.29
C GLY A 163 -7.68 8.93 1.51
N ILE A 164 -6.78 8.22 2.20
CA ILE A 164 -5.83 7.31 1.56
C ILE A 164 -6.53 6.24 0.70
N TYR A 165 -7.74 5.85 1.10
CA TYR A 165 -8.51 4.80 0.46
C TYR A 165 -8.95 5.18 -0.97
N ASP A 166 -9.14 6.47 -1.23
CA ASP A 166 -9.47 7.04 -2.55
C ASP A 166 -8.30 7.02 -3.54
N TYR A 167 -7.07 6.87 -3.03
CA TYR A 167 -5.86 6.87 -3.87
C TYR A 167 -5.48 5.48 -4.36
N SER A 168 -6.30 4.45 -4.07
CA SER A 168 -6.16 3.12 -4.66
C SER A 168 -6.48 3.11 -6.16
N LYS A 169 -5.79 2.25 -6.91
CA LYS A 169 -5.99 2.06 -8.35
C LYS A 169 -7.38 1.52 -8.65
N LEU A 170 -7.90 0.65 -7.78
CA LEU A 170 -9.27 0.17 -7.86
C LEU A 170 -10.28 1.31 -7.66
N GLY A 171 -10.11 2.16 -6.64
CA GLY A 171 -10.96 3.33 -6.44
C GLY A 171 -10.94 4.31 -7.62
N GLN A 172 -9.77 4.54 -8.23
CA GLN A 172 -9.65 5.34 -9.46
C GLN A 172 -10.36 4.70 -10.65
N PHE A 173 -10.28 3.38 -10.80
CA PHE A 173 -10.97 2.64 -11.85
C PHE A 173 -12.49 2.70 -11.67
N ILE A 174 -13.00 2.43 -10.46
CA ILE A 174 -14.42 2.51 -10.13
C ILE A 174 -14.95 3.93 -10.42
N ARG A 175 -14.25 4.98 -9.99
CA ARG A 175 -14.62 6.37 -10.33
C ARG A 175 -14.71 6.63 -11.83
N PHE A 176 -13.76 6.09 -12.61
CA PHE A 176 -13.79 6.21 -14.07
C PHE A 176 -14.97 5.47 -14.69
N VAL A 177 -15.26 4.24 -14.22
CA VAL A 177 -16.41 3.46 -14.68
C VAL A 177 -17.72 4.19 -14.35
N HIS A 178 -17.89 4.73 -13.14
CA HIS A 178 -19.07 5.54 -12.80
C HIS A 178 -19.18 6.80 -13.65
N LEU A 179 -18.05 7.47 -13.97
CA LEU A 179 -18.08 8.62 -14.88
C LEU A 179 -18.58 8.21 -16.27
N LEU A 180 -18.07 7.10 -16.83
CA LEU A 180 -18.56 6.57 -18.11
C LEU A 180 -20.02 6.15 -18.04
N ALA A 181 -20.45 5.52 -16.95
CA ALA A 181 -21.82 5.10 -16.72
C ALA A 181 -22.77 6.32 -16.68
N LYS A 182 -22.38 7.41 -16.00
CA LYS A 182 -23.13 8.67 -16.01
C LYS A 182 -23.19 9.31 -17.39
N VAL A 183 -22.07 9.37 -18.11
CA VAL A 183 -22.02 9.92 -19.48
C VAL A 183 -22.88 9.11 -20.44
N THR A 184 -22.95 7.79 -20.24
CA THR A 184 -23.76 6.87 -21.06
C THR A 184 -25.19 6.64 -20.53
N ARG A 185 -25.60 7.36 -19.46
CA ARG A 185 -26.90 7.23 -18.79
C ARG A 185 -27.26 5.80 -18.34
N ARG A 186 -26.24 4.99 -18.00
CA ARG A 186 -26.36 3.63 -17.48
C ARG A 186 -25.75 3.52 -16.08
N ASP A 187 -26.06 4.48 -15.20
CA ASP A 187 -25.51 4.50 -13.85
C ASP A 187 -26.07 3.31 -13.05
N PRO A 188 -25.22 2.35 -12.61
CA PRO A 188 -25.67 1.29 -11.72
C PRO A 188 -25.97 1.92 -10.35
N GLN A 189 -27.19 1.70 -9.84
CA GLN A 189 -27.54 2.00 -8.46
C GLN A 189 -26.78 1.09 -7.49
#